data_AF-A0A1J3DRU5-F1
#
_entry.id   AF-A0A1J3DRU5-F1
#
_cell.length_a   1.000
_cell.length_b   1.000
_cell.length_c   1.000
_cell.angle_alpha   90.00
_cell.angle_beta   90.00
_cell.angle_gamma   90.00
#
_symmetry.space_group_name_H-M   'P 1'
#
loop_
_entity.id
_entity.type
_entity.pdbx_description
1 polymer ?
#
loop_
_entity_poly.entity_id
_entity_poly.type
_entity_poly.pdbx_seq_one_letter_code
_entity_poly.pdbx_strand_id
1 'polypeptide(L)'
;SWTSMIKGYLDAGDVSRAFDMFQKLHDKDGVTWTVMISGLVQNELFAEAASLLSDMVRHGLKPLDSTYSVLLSSAGATSNLDQG
;
A
#
# COMPACT_ATOMS: atom_id res chain seq x y z
N SER A 1 -1.66 -6.41 17.96
CA SER A 1 -0.67 -7.04 17.07
C SER A 1 0.17 -5.98 16.37
N TRP A 2 1.32 -6.32 15.79
CA TRP A 2 2.15 -5.37 15.02
C TRP A 2 1.33 -4.62 13.95
N THR A 3 0.44 -5.35 13.26
CA THR A 3 -0.55 -4.81 12.33
C THR A 3 -1.45 -3.72 12.94
N SER A 4 -1.86 -3.86 14.20
CA SER A 4 -2.69 -2.86 14.90
C SER A 4 -1.91 -1.58 15.20
N MET A 5 -0.62 -1.70 15.57
CA MET A 5 0.25 -0.55 15.80
C MET A 5 0.53 0.18 14.50
N ILE A 6 0.86 -0.56 13.44
CA ILE A 6 1.02 -0.05 12.08
C ILE A 6 -0.24 0.72 11.65
N LYS A 7 -1.43 0.12 11.81
CA LYS A 7 -2.70 0.79 11.51
C LYS A 7 -2.86 2.07 12.31
N GLY A 8 -2.58 2.04 13.61
CA GLY A 8 -2.69 3.23 14.47
C GLY A 8 -1.79 4.38 14.03
N TYR A 9 -0.57 4.10 13.57
CA TYR A 9 0.32 5.12 13.01
C TYR A 9 -0.21 5.66 11.67
N LEU A 10 -0.74 4.80 10.80
CA LEU A 10 -1.34 5.21 9.53
C LEU A 10 -2.59 6.08 9.74
N ASP A 11 -3.46 5.70 10.69
CA ASP A 11 -4.66 6.47 11.06
C ASP A 11 -4.29 7.85 11.64
N ALA A 12 -3.12 7.97 12.28
CA ALA A 12 -2.58 9.22 12.81
C ALA A 12 -1.77 10.04 11.79
N GLY A 13 -1.60 9.54 10.56
CA GLY A 13 -0.78 10.16 9.51
C GLY A 13 0.73 10.00 9.68
N ASP A 14 1.20 9.28 10.69
CA ASP A 14 2.63 8.99 10.89
C ASP A 14 3.07 7.77 10.06
N VAL A 15 3.01 7.94 8.74
CA VAL A 15 3.34 6.88 7.78
C VAL A 15 4.78 6.42 7.92
N SER A 16 5.71 7.31 8.29
CA SER A 16 7.12 6.98 8.45
C SER A 16 7.34 5.93 9.54
N ARG A 17 6.71 6.08 10.71
CA ARG A 17 6.78 5.06 11.78
C ARG A 17 6.07 3.78 11.40
N ALA A 18 4.93 3.87 10.72
CA ALA A 18 4.23 2.69 10.21
C ALA A 18 5.13 1.87 9.28
N PHE A 19 5.84 2.54 8.36
CA PHE A 19 6.74 1.91 7.39
C PHE A 19 7.98 1.29 8.04
N ASP A 20 8.62 1.97 9.00
CA ASP A 20 9.76 1.44 9.75
C ASP A 20 9.38 0.15 10.50
N MET A 21 8.21 0.14 11.15
CA MET A 21 7.70 -1.06 11.82
C MET A 21 7.36 -2.17 10.83
N PHE A 22 6.76 -1.83 9.70
CA PHE A 22 6.49 -2.78 8.63
C PHE A 22 7.79 -3.44 8.15
N GLN A 23 8.84 -2.67 7.86
CA GLN A 23 10.13 -3.21 7.40
C GLN A 23 10.76 -4.17 8.41
N LYS A 24 10.66 -3.87 9.71
CA LYS A 24 11.19 -4.70 10.81
C LYS A 24 10.50 -6.06 10.98
N LEU A 25 9.30 -6.26 10.41
CA LEU A 25 8.62 -7.55 10.46
C LEU A 25 9.32 -8.58 9.57
N HIS A 26 9.87 -9.64 10.16
CA HIS A 26 10.51 -10.73 9.42
C HIS A 26 9.48 -11.55 8.61
N ASP A 27 8.31 -11.80 9.19
CA ASP A 27 7.24 -12.57 8.55
C ASP A 27 6.00 -11.68 8.35
N LYS A 28 5.81 -11.23 7.11
CA LYS A 28 4.72 -10.33 6.73
C LYS A 28 3.65 -11.14 6.02
N ASP A 29 2.52 -11.34 6.68
CA ASP A 29 1.35 -11.99 6.07
C ASP A 29 0.54 -11.04 5.18
N GLY A 30 -0.36 -11.59 4.38
CA GLY A 30 -1.20 -10.80 3.45
C GLY A 30 -2.02 -9.72 4.16
N VAL A 31 -2.39 -9.92 5.43
CA VAL A 31 -3.10 -8.92 6.25
C VAL A 31 -2.20 -7.71 6.52
N THR A 32 -0.95 -7.93 6.91
CA THR A 32 0.01 -6.86 7.19
C THR A 32 0.31 -6.01 5.94
N TRP A 33 0.49 -6.64 4.77
CA TRP A 33 0.64 -5.94 3.49
C TRP A 33 -0.60 -5.11 3.16
N THR A 34 -1.79 -5.72 3.29
CA THR A 34 -3.06 -5.04 3.01
C THR A 34 -3.26 -3.80 3.87
N VAL A 35 -2.92 -3.88 5.16
CA VAL A 35 -3.04 -2.73 6.09
C VAL A 35 -2.10 -1.61 5.70
N MET A 36 -0.83 -1.90 5.35
CA MET A 36 0.07 -0.85 4.88
C MET A 36 -0.42 -0.21 3.58
N ILE A 37 -0.78 -1.01 2.58
CA ILE A 37 -1.24 -0.48 1.29
C ILE A 37 -2.49 0.39 1.49
N SER A 38 -3.45 -0.10 2.28
CA SER A 38 -4.69 0.64 2.56
C SER A 38 -4.44 1.93 3.33
N GLY A 39 -3.50 1.94 4.27
CA GLY A 39 -3.15 3.15 5.01
C GLY A 39 -2.35 4.16 4.17
N LEU A 40 -1.51 3.70 3.25
CA LEU A 40 -0.82 4.58 2.28
C LEU A 40 -1.85 5.27 1.38
N VAL A 41 -2.83 4.54 0.86
CA VAL A 41 -3.94 5.11 0.06
C VAL A 41 -4.74 6.14 0.86
N GLN A 42 -5.04 5.87 2.13
CA GLN A 42 -5.75 6.82 3.01
C GLN A 42 -4.95 8.09 3.30
N ASN A 43 -3.63 8.02 3.25
CA ASN A 43 -2.72 9.15 3.41
C ASN A 43 -2.29 9.77 2.06
N GLU A 44 -2.99 9.43 0.97
CA GLU A 44 -2.75 9.97 -0.39
C GLU A 44 -1.36 9.65 -0.97
N LEU A 45 -0.68 8.65 -0.42
CA LEU A 45 0.63 8.15 -0.86
C LEU A 45 0.48 7.02 -1.89
N PHE A 46 -0.12 7.36 -3.03
CA PHE A 46 -0.53 6.38 -4.04
C PHE A 46 0.66 5.69 -4.74
N ALA A 47 1.77 6.39 -4.93
CA ALA A 47 2.96 5.84 -5.57
C ALA A 47 3.61 4.75 -4.70
N GLU A 48 3.73 5.02 -3.40
CA GLU A 48 4.22 4.10 -2.39
C GLU A 48 3.30 2.90 -2.25
N ALA A 49 1.97 3.12 -2.25
CA ALA A 49 0.98 2.06 -2.23
C ALA A 49 1.11 1.12 -3.44
N ALA A 50 1.30 1.68 -4.65
CA ALA A 50 1.49 0.90 -5.87
C ALA A 50 2.82 0.12 -5.88
N SER A 51 3.89 0.71 -5.33
CA SER A 51 5.17 0.03 -5.15
C SER A 51 5.03 -1.15 -4.19
N LEU A 52 4.40 -0.94 -3.02
CA LEU A 52 4.21 -1.98 -2.03
C LEU A 52 3.32 -3.12 -2.56
N LEU A 53 2.31 -2.79 -3.35
CA LEU A 53 1.47 -3.78 -4.03
C LEU A 53 2.29 -4.65 -5.00
N SER A 54 3.17 -4.03 -5.77
CA SER A 54 4.06 -4.75 -6.69
C SER A 54 4.99 -5.70 -5.94
N ASP A 55 5.50 -5.26 -4.79
CA ASP A 55 6.34 -6.10 -3.93
C ASP A 55 5.54 -7.25 -3.29
N MET A 56 4.30 -6.99 -2.82
CA MET A 56 3.40 -8.03 -2.31
C MET A 56 3.19 -9.16 -3.34
N VAL A 57 2.95 -8.80 -4.61
CA VAL A 57 2.78 -9.78 -5.70
C VAL A 57 4.07 -10.55 -5.97
N ARG A 58 5.23 -9.89 -5.94
CA ARG A 58 6.55 -10.55 -6.09
C ARG A 58 6.82 -11.56 -4.98
N HIS A 59 6.30 -11.32 -3.78
CA HIS A 59 6.35 -12.26 -2.66
C HIS A 59 5.34 -13.42 -2.78
N GLY A 60 4.59 -13.52 -3.89
CA GLY A 60 3.61 -14.59 -4.13
C GLY A 60 2.30 -14.40 -3.37
N LEU A 61 2.09 -13.25 -2.75
CA LEU A 61 0.85 -12.93 -2.05
C LEU A 61 -0.16 -12.31 -3.01
N LYS A 62 -1.38 -12.83 -2.99
CA LYS A 62 -2.46 -12.34 -3.85
C LYS A 62 -3.08 -11.08 -3.23
N PRO A 63 -3.05 -9.92 -3.92
CA PRO A 63 -3.72 -8.72 -3.44
C PRO A 63 -5.23 -8.94 -3.35
N LEU A 64 -5.89 -8.33 -2.37
CA LEU A 64 -7.35 -8.33 -2.27
C LEU A 64 -7.94 -7.43 -3.38
N ASP A 65 -9.18 -7.70 -3.80
CA ASP A 65 -9.84 -7.04 -4.95
C ASP A 65 -9.85 -5.49 -4.86
N SER A 66 -9.93 -4.94 -3.64
CA SER A 66 -9.86 -3.48 -3.39
C SER A 66 -8.52 -2.85 -3.79
N THR A 67 -7.47 -3.66 -3.89
CA THR A 67 -6.10 -3.21 -4.19
C THR A 67 -5.88 -3.04 -5.71
N TYR A 68 -6.62 -3.80 -6.52
CA TYR A 68 -6.60 -3.65 -7.99
C TYR A 68 -7.25 -2.36 -8.48
N SER A 69 -8.25 -1.85 -7.76
CA SER A 69 -8.91 -0.58 -8.10
C SER A 69 -7.95 0.61 -8.09
N VAL A 70 -6.95 0.60 -7.21
CA VAL A 70 -5.93 1.65 -7.10
C VAL A 70 -5.05 1.71 -8.36
N LEU A 71 -4.66 0.56 -8.93
CA LEU A 71 -3.87 0.51 -10.16
C LEU A 71 -4.64 1.00 -11.39
N LEU A 72 -5.93 0.67 -11.49
CA LEU A 72 -6.77 1.11 -12.61
C LEU A 72 -7.01 2.62 -12.56
N SER A 73 -7.16 3.20 -11.37
CA SER A 73 -7.28 4.65 -11.21
C SER A 73 -5.98 5.40 -11.54
N SER A 74 -4.80 4.83 -11.27
CA SER A 74 -3.52 5.44 -11.66
C SER A 74 -3.24 5.32 -13.17
N ALA A 75 -3.65 4.21 -13.80
CA ALA A 75 -3.49 4.01 -15.25
C ALA A 75 -4.41 4.94 -16.07
N GLY A 76 -5.56 5.34 -15.53
CA GLY A 76 -6.44 6.33 -16.16
C GLY A 76 -5.85 7.75 -16.20
N ALA A 77 -4.94 8.09 -15.28
CA ALA A 77 -4.29 9.40 -15.24
C ALA A 77 -3.11 9.54 -16.21
N THR A 78 -2.53 8.44 -16.68
CA THR A 78 -1.44 8.46 -17.68
C THR A 78 -1.93 8.52 -19.13
N SER A 79 -3.24 8.43 -19.38
CA SER A 79 -3.81 8.45 -20.74
C SER A 79 -4.06 9.85 -21.30
N ASN A 80 -3.88 10.92 -20.51
CA ASN A 80 -4.26 12.29 -20.91
C ASN A 80 -3.09 13.24 -21.20
N LEU A 81 -1.88 12.73 -21.42
CA LEU A 81 -0.74 13.54 -21.90
C LEU A 81 -0.27 13.21 -23.32
N ASP A 82 -1.01 12.40 -24.08
CA ASP A 82 -0.69 12.10 -25.49
C ASP A 82 -1.86 12.35 -26.46
N GLN A 83 -2.66 13.39 -26.20
CA GLN A 83 -3.63 13.90 -27.17
C GLN A 83 -3.24 15.31 -27.62
N GLY A 84 -2.42 15.38 -28.68
CA GLY A 84 -2.39 16.50 -29.63
C GLY A 84 -1.29 17.52 -29.46
#